data_AF-A0A7K4IL40-F1
#
_entry.id   AF-A0A7K4IL40-F1
#
_cell.length_a   1.000
_cell.length_b   1.000
_cell.length_c   1.000
_cell.angle_alpha   90.00
_cell.angle_beta   90.00
_cell.angle_gamma   90.00
#
_symmetry.space_group_name_H-M   'P 1'
#
loop_
_entity.id
_entity.type
_entity.pdbx_description
1 polymer ?
#
loop_
_entity_poly.entity_id
_entity_poly.type
_entity_poly.pdbx_seq_one_letter_code
_entity_poly.pdbx_strand_id
1 'polypeptide(L)' 'MPGSKKLIKLMIDIGGVVKQSVAGLGNSYKSEQLLSKLVAIVTNLKPRKIFGVESEVMMLAALHGSNILSSTPTSK' A
#
# COMPACT_ATOMS: atom_id res chain seq x y z
N MET A 1 -13.15 -0.35 -0.58
CA MET A 1 -13.60 -1.76 -0.61
C MET A 1 -14.99 -1.86 0.01
N PRO A 2 -15.82 -2.87 -0.32
CA PRO A 2 -17.07 -3.07 0.41
C PRO A 2 -16.75 -3.20 1.91
N GLY A 3 -17.32 -2.31 2.74
CA GLY A 3 -17.15 -2.33 4.19
C GLY A 3 -16.00 -1.50 4.79
N SER A 4 -15.12 -0.87 3.99
CA SER A 4 -14.12 0.05 4.56
C SER A 4 -13.77 1.21 3.64
N LYS A 5 -14.04 2.44 4.13
CA LYS A 5 -13.60 3.70 3.52
C LYS A 5 -12.12 4.01 3.76
N LYS A 6 -11.49 3.35 4.74
CA LYS A 6 -10.09 3.61 5.15
C LYS A 6 -9.07 2.75 4.42
N LEU A 7 -9.51 1.67 3.77
CA LEU A 7 -8.63 0.70 3.12
C LEU A 7 -8.64 0.88 1.60
N ILE A 8 -7.44 0.91 1.03
CA ILE A 8 -7.20 0.91 -0.41
C ILE A 8 -6.54 -0.42 -0.78
N LYS A 9 -7.07 -1.05 -1.82
CA LYS A 9 -6.45 -2.21 -2.47
C LYS A 9 -5.51 -1.69 -3.55
N LEU A 10 -4.25 -2.12 -3.50
CA LEU A 10 -3.20 -1.72 -4.42
C LEU A 10 -2.65 -2.94 -5.15
N MET A 11 -2.33 -2.76 -6.43
CA MET A 11 -1.54 -3.70 -7.23
C MET A 11 -0.16 -3.07 -7.37
N ILE A 12 0.87 -3.73 -6.83
CA ILE A 12 2.22 -3.17 -6.78
C ILE A 12 3.12 -4.03 -7.66
N ASP A 13 3.77 -3.39 -8.64
CA ASP A 13 4.78 -4.02 -9.48
C ASP A 13 6.13 -4.04 -8.74
N ILE A 14 6.73 -5.22 -8.67
CA ILE A 14 8.01 -5.50 -8.01
C ILE A 14 9.00 -6.04 -9.05
N GLY A 15 9.20 -5.31 -10.13
CA GLY A 15 10.13 -5.69 -11.19
C GLY A 15 9.59 -6.78 -12.13
N GLY A 16 8.32 -6.66 -12.53
CA GLY A 16 7.62 -7.58 -13.43
C GLY A 16 6.67 -8.55 -12.70
N VAL A 17 6.74 -8.62 -11.37
CA VAL A 17 5.81 -9.41 -10.55
C VAL A 17 4.83 -8.46 -9.87
N VAL A 18 3.56 -8.56 -10.23
CA VAL A 18 2.50 -7.76 -9.62
C VAL A 18 1.94 -8.49 -8.40
N LYS A 19 1.98 -7.86 -7.23
CA LYS A 19 1.42 -8.39 -5.98
C LYS A 19 0.31 -7.52 -5.43
N GLN A 20 -0.61 -8.14 -4.70
CA GLN A 20 -1.72 -7.46 -4.05
C GLN A 20 -1.34 -6.97 -2.66
N SER A 21 -1.69 -5.72 -2.36
CA SER A 21 -1.52 -5.09 -1.05
C SER A 21 -2.82 -4.43 -0.60
N VAL A 22 -3.09 -4.48 0.70
CA VAL A 22 -4.17 -3.73 1.33
C VAL A 22 -3.59 -2.73 2.31
N ALA A 23 -3.75 -1.43 2.02
CA ALA A 23 -3.16 -0.35 2.80
C ALA A 23 -4.22 0.56 3.44
N GLY A 24 -3.98 0.99 4.67
CA GLY A 24 -4.86 1.90 5.43
C GLY A 24 -4.76 3.37 5.03
N LEU A 25 -4.64 3.66 3.73
CA LEU A 25 -4.35 4.99 3.19
C LEU A 25 -5.60 5.78 2.78
N GLY A 26 -6.80 5.20 2.88
CA GLY A 26 -8.04 5.77 2.33
C GLY A 26 -8.46 7.12 2.91
N ASN A 27 -7.93 7.51 4.08
CA ASN A 27 -8.19 8.83 4.67
C ASN A 27 -7.23 9.92 4.17
N SER A 28 -6.04 9.54 3.68
CA SER A 28 -4.94 10.47 3.36
C SER A 28 -4.68 10.56 1.86
N TYR A 29 -4.97 9.49 1.12
CA TYR A 29 -4.74 9.41 -0.31
C TYR A 29 -5.98 8.91 -1.03
N LYS A 30 -6.24 9.46 -2.21
CA LYS A 30 -7.11 8.84 -3.21
C LYS A 30 -6.33 7.81 -4.01
N SER A 31 -7.02 6.80 -4.55
CA SER A 31 -6.42 5.74 -5.36
C SER A 31 -5.62 6.31 -6.54
N GLU A 32 -6.13 7.37 -7.18
CA GLU A 32 -5.50 8.02 -8.32
C GLU A 32 -4.15 8.67 -7.97
N GLN A 33 -3.98 9.12 -6.72
CA GLN A 33 -2.74 9.76 -6.25
C GLN A 33 -1.64 8.75 -5.95
N LEU A 34 -1.96 7.45 -5.92
CA LEU A 34 -1.01 6.36 -5.68
C LEU A 34 -0.58 5.68 -6.98
N LEU A 35 -1.25 5.99 -8.10
CA LEU A 35 -0.84 5.53 -9.43
C LEU A 35 0.56 6.05 -9.76
N SER A 36 1.39 5.18 -10.33
CA SER A 36 2.76 5.49 -10.77
C SER A 36 3.69 6.01 -9.67
N LYS A 37 3.37 5.80 -8.38
CA LYS A 37 4.26 6.14 -7.28
C LYS A 37 5.18 4.97 -6.93
N LEU A 38 6.46 5.28 -6.74
CA LEU A 38 7.41 4.37 -6.13
C LEU A 38 7.15 4.31 -4.62
N VAL A 39 7.02 3.10 -4.09
CA VAL A 39 6.72 2.85 -2.69
C VAL A 39 7.65 1.76 -2.15
N ALA A 40 8.04 1.87 -0.90
CA ALA A 40 8.75 0.79 -0.22
C ALA A 40 7.74 -0.27 0.26
N ILE A 41 8.06 -1.55 0.03
CA ILE A 41 7.25 -2.68 0.45
C ILE A 41 8.08 -3.76 1.12
N VAL A 42 7.45 -4.54 1.99
CA VAL A 42 8.01 -5.76 2.57
C VAL A 42 7.38 -6.96 1.87
N THR A 43 8.21 -7.82 1.30
CA THR A 43 7.79 -8.95 0.44
C THR A 43 7.92 -10.32 1.10
N ASN A 44 8.63 -10.43 2.23
CA ASN A 44 8.91 -11.69 2.93
C ASN A 44 7.90 -12.03 4.04
N LEU A 45 6.73 -11.38 4.04
CA LEU A 45 5.68 -11.62 5.04
C LEU A 45 4.71 -12.68 4.51
N LYS A 46 4.18 -13.51 5.41
CA LYS A 46 3.11 -14.46 5.08
C LYS A 46 1.85 -13.67 4.68
N PRO A 47 1.16 -14.05 3.60
CA PRO A 47 -0.08 -13.40 3.20
C PRO A 47 -1.11 -13.40 4.33
N ARG A 48 -1.84 -12.29 4.48
CA ARG A 48 -2.90 -12.16 5.49
C ARG A 48 -4.17 -11.61 4.86
N LYS A 49 -5.31 -12.20 5.21
CA LYS A 49 -6.62 -11.66 4.83
C LYS A 49 -6.99 -10.47 5.72
N ILE A 50 -7.26 -9.34 5.07
CA ILE A 50 -7.72 -8.09 5.67
C ILE A 50 -9.07 -7.77 5.01
N PHE A 51 -10.16 -7.78 5.79
CA PHE A 51 -11.52 -7.55 5.27
C PHE A 51 -11.88 -8.46 4.08
N GLY A 52 -11.53 -9.75 4.15
CA GLY A 52 -11.82 -10.72 3.10
C GLY A 52 -10.90 -10.63 1.86
N VAL A 53 -9.96 -9.68 1.83
CA VAL A 53 -9.00 -9.53 0.72
C VAL A 53 -7.61 -9.89 1.20
N GLU A 54 -6.90 -10.64 0.38
CA GLU A 54 -5.54 -11.11 0.67
C GLU A 54 -4.52 -9.99 0.49
N SER A 55 -3.66 -9.75 1.49
CA SER A 55 -2.52 -8.86 1.35
C SER A 55 -1.26 -9.70 1.35
N GLU A 56 -0.57 -9.73 0.21
CA GLU A 56 0.64 -10.53 -0.02
C GLU A 56 1.92 -9.76 0.33
N VAL A 57 1.83 -8.44 0.31
CA VAL A 57 2.91 -7.53 0.68
C VAL A 57 2.40 -6.45 1.63
N MET A 58 3.31 -5.85 2.38
CA MET A 58 3.01 -4.73 3.26
C MET A 58 3.71 -3.48 2.77
N MET A 59 2.95 -2.42 2.50
CA MET A 59 3.50 -1.12 2.14
C MET A 59 4.01 -0.40 3.40
N LEU A 60 5.21 0.18 3.31
CA LEU A 60 5.76 1.03 4.35
C LEU A 60 5.35 2.48 4.13
N ALA A 61 4.95 3.13 5.22
CA ALA A 61 4.64 4.55 5.25
C ALA A 61 5.11 5.13 6.58
N ALA A 62 5.62 6.35 6.55
CA ALA A 62 5.92 7.10 7.76
C ALA A 62 4.66 7.85 8.21
N LEU A 63 4.45 7.92 9.53
CA LEU A 63 3.36 8.68 10.12
C LEU A 63 3.94 9.85 10.91
N HIS A 64 3.54 11.08 10.59
CA HIS A 64 3.89 12.26 11.37
C HIS A 64 2.60 12.99 11.79
N GLY A 65 2.25 12.85 13.07
CA GLY A 65 0.94 13.28 13.57
C GLY A 65 -0.20 12.55 12.84
N SER A 66 -1.09 13.30 12.20
CA SER A 66 -2.20 12.75 11.40
C SER A 66 -1.82 12.49 9.93
N ASN A 67 -0.59 12.81 9.52
CA ASN A 67 -0.18 12.76 8.12
C ASN A 67 0.56 11.45 7.80
N ILE A 68 0.20 10.82 6.69
CA ILE A 68 0.83 9.59 6.20
C ILE A 68 1.71 9.96 5.02
N LEU A 69 2.99 9.63 5.08
CA LEU A 69 3.97 9.84 4.03
C LEU A 69 4.35 8.48 3.42
N SER A 70 4.06 8.28 2.14
CA SER A 70 4.60 7.14 1.40
C SER A 70 6.10 7.34 1.20
N SER A 71 6.93 6.44 1.72
CA SER A 71 8.38 6.51 1.50
C SER A 71 8.67 6.22 0.03
N THR A 72 9.07 7.25 -0.71
CA THR A 72 9.59 7.11 -2.08
C THR A 72 11.07 6.75 -2.00
N PRO A 73 11.50 5.58 -2.48
CA PRO A 73 12.92 5.28 -2.60
C PRO A 73 13.53 6.25 -3.63
N THR A 74 14.42 7.13 -3.19
CA THR A 74 15.18 8.02 -4.06
C THR A 74 16.40 7.26 -4.57
N SER A 75 16.50 7.00 -5.88
CA SER A 75 17.78 6.61 -6.47
C SER A 75 18.76 7.76 -6.32
N LYS A 76 19.91 7.50 -5.72
CA LYS A 76 21.11 8.33 -5.87
C LYS A 76 21.81 7.98 -7.17
#